data_AF-A0A7U9NJ68-F1
#
_entry.id   AF-A0A7U9NJ68-F1
#
_cell.length_a   1.000
_cell.length_b   1.000
_cell.length_c   1.000
_cell.angle_alpha   90.00
_cell.angle_beta   90.00
_cell.angle_gamma   90.00
#
_symmetry.space_group_name_H-M   'P 1'
#
loop_
_entity.id
_entity.type
_entity.pdbx_description
1 polymer ?
#
loop_
_entity_poly.entity_id
_entity_poly.type
_entity_poly.pdbx_seq_one_letter_code
_entity_poly.pdbx_strand_id
1 'polypeptide(L)' 'MLVSTDKKWDYALGMIKVDGLEPSPEFKKLIEKESRGEMTTEDMRKVLDKKYKMKE' A
#
# COMPACT_ATOMS: atom_id res chain seq x y z
N MET A 1 7.55 -6.51 20.77
CA MET A 1 6.23 -6.07 20.29
C MET A 1 6.19 -6.25 18.79
N LEU A 2 5.55 -7.32 18.31
CA LEU A 2 5.33 -7.55 16.89
C LEU A 2 4.25 -6.55 16.45
N VAL A 3 4.64 -5.48 15.76
CA VAL A 3 3.65 -4.67 15.03
C VAL A 3 3.11 -5.61 13.95
N SER A 4 1.89 -6.11 14.15
CA SER A 4 1.21 -6.93 13.14
C SER A 4 1.26 -6.18 11.82
N THR A 5 1.63 -6.82 10.72
CA THR A 5 1.85 -6.21 9.41
C THR A 5 0.70 -5.30 8.96
N ASP A 6 -0.52 -5.64 9.41
CA ASP A 6 -1.74 -4.84 9.37
C ASP A 6 -1.56 -3.38 9.88
N LYS A 7 -0.94 -3.19 11.04
CA LYS A 7 -0.73 -1.87 11.67
C LYS A 7 0.27 -0.98 10.93
N LYS A 8 1.17 -1.57 10.14
CA LYS A 8 2.16 -0.79 9.35
C LYS A 8 1.43 0.04 8.29
N TRP A 9 0.43 -0.56 7.65
CA TRP A 9 -0.36 0.11 6.64
C TRP A 9 -1.39 1.06 7.24
N ASP A 10 -2.01 0.72 8.37
CA ASP A 10 -2.91 1.61 9.07
C ASP A 10 -2.25 2.96 9.42
N TYR A 11 -1.01 2.92 9.93
CA TYR A 11 -0.23 4.13 10.22
C TYR A 11 0.12 4.92 8.95
N ALA A 12 0.58 4.22 7.89
CA ALA A 12 0.90 4.86 6.62
C ALA A 12 -0.33 5.54 6.00
N LEU A 13 -1.47 4.84 5.94
CA LEU A 13 -2.74 5.35 5.44
C LEU A 13 -3.26 6.53 6.29
N GLY A 14 -3.06 6.48 7.61
CA GLY A 14 -3.37 7.58 8.52
C GLY A 14 -2.59 8.85 8.18
N MET A 15 -1.28 8.73 7.90
CA MET A 15 -0.46 9.89 7.55
C MET A 15 -0.87 10.55 6.22
N ILE A 16 -1.09 9.77 5.15
CA ILE A 16 -1.54 10.33 3.86
C ILE A 16 -2.93 10.97 3.98
N LYS A 17 -3.82 10.39 4.79
CA LYS A 17 -5.15 10.97 5.05
C LYS A 17 -5.05 12.32 5.79
N VAL A 18 -4.14 12.45 6.75
CA VAL A 18 -3.86 13.72 7.44
C VAL A 18 -3.34 14.77 6.46
N ASP A 19 -2.57 14.35 5.46
CA ASP A 19 -2.08 15.20 4.35
C ASP A 19 -3.18 15.57 3.33
N GLY A 20 -4.42 15.07 3.50
CA GLY A 20 -5.52 15.27 2.56
C GLY A 20 -5.43 14.41 1.28
N LEU A 21 -4.51 13.45 1.25
CA LEU A 21 -4.31 12.53 0.14
C LEU A 21 -5.03 11.21 0.41
N GLU A 22 -6.00 10.87 -0.43
CA GLU A 22 -6.69 9.59 -0.31
C GLU A 22 -5.95 8.48 -1.09
N PRO A 23 -5.61 7.35 -0.44
CA PRO A 23 -5.09 6.19 -1.15
C PRO A 23 -6.12 5.69 -2.17
N SER A 24 -5.67 5.45 -3.40
CA SER A 24 -6.54 4.93 -4.46
C SER A 24 -7.13 3.56 -4.07
N PRO A 25 -8.35 3.21 -4.53
CA PRO A 25 -8.99 1.93 -4.20
C PRO A 25 -8.13 0.72 -4.57
N GLU A 26 -7.35 0.82 -5.64
CA GLU A 26 -6.41 -0.23 -6.05
C GLU A 26 -5.24 -0.40 -5.08
N PHE A 27 -4.74 0.70 -4.50
CA PHE A 27 -3.68 0.62 -3.49
C PHE A 27 -4.18 -0.09 -2.23
N LYS A 28 -5.42 0.18 -1.80
CA LYS A 28 -6.06 -0.54 -0.68
C LYS A 28 -6.15 -2.04 -0.95
N LYS A 29 -6.55 -2.45 -2.16
CA LYS A 29 -6.59 -3.87 -2.55
C LYS A 29 -5.21 -4.54 -2.55
N LEU A 30 -4.16 -3.80 -2.91
CA LEU A 30 -2.80 -4.33 -2.84
C LEU A 30 -2.34 -4.51 -1.37
N ILE A 31 -2.70 -3.57 -0.48
CA ILE A 31 -2.42 -3.68 0.96
C ILE A 31 -3.10 -4.92 1.55
N GLU A 32 -4.36 -5.16 1.21
CA GLU A 32 -5.08 -6.36 1.69
C GLU A 32 -4.42 -7.66 1.24
N LYS A 33 -3.95 -7.73 -0.01
CA LYS A 33 -3.23 -8.89 -0.54
C LYS A 33 -1.88 -9.10 0.15
N GLU A 34 -1.16 -8.04 0.48
CA GLU A 34 0.09 -8.13 1.24
C GLU A 34 -0.18 -8.58 2.68
N SER A 35 -1.20 -8.03 3.33
CA SER A 35 -1.63 -8.41 4.67
C SER A 35 -2.07 -9.89 4.76
N ARG A 36 -2.65 -10.43 3.68
CA ARG A 36 -2.96 -11.87 3.53
C ARG A 36 -1.74 -12.75 3.21
N GLY A 37 -0.59 -12.16 2.93
CA GLY A 37 0.61 -12.89 2.49
C GLY A 37 0.56 -13.40 1.05
N GLU A 38 -0.41 -12.94 0.25
CA GLU A 38 -0.55 -13.31 -1.17
C GLU A 38 0.50 -12.60 -2.06
N MET A 39 1.03 -11.46 -1.60
CA MET A 39 2.10 -10.72 -2.26
C MET A 39 3.05 -10.10 -1.24
N THR A 40 4.24 -9.70 -1.67
CA THR A 40 5.18 -8.93 -0.82
C THR A 40 5.06 -7.44 -1.09
N THR A 41 5.53 -6.60 -0.17
CA THR A 41 5.61 -5.15 -0.38
C THR A 41 6.45 -4.79 -1.62
N GLU A 42 7.44 -5.62 -1.98
CA GLU A 42 8.26 -5.41 -3.18
C GLU A 42 7.48 -5.70 -4.47
N ASP A 43 6.63 -6.72 -4.47
CA ASP A 43 5.71 -7.01 -5.57
C ASP A 43 4.69 -5.88 -5.76
N MET A 44 4.07 -5.42 -4.67
CA MET A 44 3.22 -4.22 -4.67
C MET A 44 3.96 -3.02 -5.29
N ARG A 45 5.22 -2.78 -4.89
CA ARG A 45 6.03 -1.67 -5.43
C ARG A 45 6.23 -1.81 -6.94
N LYS A 46 6.49 -3.01 -7.46
CA LYS A 46 6.65 -3.26 -8.91
C LYS A 46 5.35 -3.01 -9.67
N VAL A 47 4.21 -3.44 -9.12
CA VAL A 47 2.88 -3.17 -9.70
C VAL A 47 2.61 -1.67 -9.78
N LEU A 48 2.90 -0.93 -8.70
CA LEU A 48 2.74 0.52 -8.67
C LEU A 48 3.73 1.24 -9.58
N ASP A 49 5.01 0.84 -9.59
CA ASP A 49 6.04 1.41 -10.47
C ASP A 49 5.63 1.24 -11.94
N LYS A 50 5.26 0.01 -12.37
CA LYS A 50 4.79 -0.23 -13.74
C LYS A 50 3.60 0.66 -14.12
N LYS A 51 2.68 0.89 -13.19
CA LYS A 51 1.46 1.64 -13.46
C LYS A 51 1.67 3.15 -13.53
N TYR A 52 2.44 3.71 -12.59
CA TYR A 52 2.63 5.16 -12.49
C TYR A 52 3.81 5.67 -13.32
N LYS A 53 4.79 4.82 -13.63
CA LYS A 53 5.96 5.16 -14.46
C LYS A 53 5.69 5.07 -15.95
N MET A 54 4.55 4.51 -16.36
CA MET A 54 4.02 4.57 -17.74
C MET A 54 3.31 5.91 -18.05
N LYS A 55 3.38 6.91 -17.17
CA LYS A 55 3.06 8.30 -17.54
C LYS A 55 4.34 8.95 -18.11
N GLU A 56 4.62 8.68 -19.37
CA GLU A 56 5.36 9.60 -20.24
C GLU A 56 4.37 10.24 -21.21
#